data_AF-A0A4V2AEH3-F1
#
_entry.id   AF-A0A4V2AEH3-F1
#
_cell.length_a   1.000
_cell.length_b   1.000
_cell.length_c   1.000
_cell.angle_alpha   90.00
_cell.angle_beta   90.00
_cell.angle_gamma   90.00
#
_symmetry.space_group_name_H-M   'P 1'
#
loop_
_entity.id
_entity.type
_entity.pdbx_description
1 polymer ?
#
loop_
_entity_poly.entity_id
_entity_poly.type
_entity_poly.pdbx_seq_one_letter_code
_entity_poly.pdbx_strand_id
1 'polypeptide(L)' 'MRPAILIHGPTASGKTRLAIALAKRLDGEIINADAMQVYADLDILTARPDAEEKAAAP' A
#
# COMPACT_ATOMS: atom_id res chain seq x y z
N MET A 1 16.93 10.84 11.83
CA MET A 1 15.89 9.83 11.50
C MET A 1 14.98 10.43 10.44
N ARG A 2 14.58 9.65 9.43
CA ARG A 2 13.49 10.06 8.52
C ARG A 2 12.15 9.72 9.18
N PRO A 3 11.15 10.61 9.17
CA PRO A 3 9.82 10.30 9.72
C PRO A 3 9.15 9.21 8.89
N ALA A 4 8.38 8.34 9.56
CA ALA A 4 7.58 7.30 8.93
C ALA A 4 6.12 7.42 9.35
N ILE A 5 5.20 7.11 8.44
CA ILE A 5 3.76 7.10 8.68
C ILE A 5 3.26 5.66 8.64
N LEU A 6 2.63 5.20 9.72
CA LEU A 6 1.98 3.89 9.77
C LEU A 6 0.50 4.04 9.47
N ILE A 7 0.02 3.35 8.43
CA ILE A 7 -1.41 3.27 8.09
C ILE A 7 -1.92 1.90 8.50
N HIS A 8 -2.67 1.84 9.61
CA HIS A 8 -3.26 0.61 10.12
C HIS A 8 -4.79 0.61 9.98
N GLY A 9 -5.41 -0.57 10.04
CA GLY A 9 -6.86 -0.73 9.96
C GLY A 9 -7.27 -2.08 9.36
N PRO A 10 -8.56 -2.46 9.47
CA PRO A 10 -9.04 -3.75 8.97
C PRO A 10 -8.93 -3.85 7.44
N THR A 11 -8.98 -5.08 6.90
CA THR A 11 -9.08 -5.30 5.45
C THR A 11 -10.30 -4.57 4.89
N ALA A 12 -10.20 -4.10 3.65
CA ALA A 12 -11.21 -3.28 2.96
C ALA A 12 -11.50 -1.89 3.57
N SER A 13 -10.72 -1.39 4.54
CA SER A 13 -10.89 -0.04 5.09
C SER A 13 -10.35 1.10 4.21
N GLY A 14 -9.89 0.80 2.99
CA GLY A 14 -9.37 1.82 2.04
C GLY A 14 -7.93 2.28 2.28
N LYS A 15 -7.10 1.48 2.98
CA LYS A 15 -5.70 1.81 3.29
C LYS A 15 -4.85 2.12 2.06
N THR A 16 -4.97 1.34 0.99
CA THR A 16 -4.22 1.54 -0.27
C THR A 16 -4.48 2.93 -0.86
N ARG A 17 -5.76 3.33 -0.96
CA ARG A 17 -6.16 4.66 -1.44
C ARG A 17 -5.55 5.78 -0.61
N LEU A 18 -5.55 5.64 0.72
CA LEU A 18 -4.96 6.63 1.63
C LEU A 18 -3.43 6.69 1.48
N ALA A 19 -2.77 5.54 1.37
CA ALA A 19 -1.32 5.45 1.20
C ALA A 19 -0.86 6.16 -0.08
N ILE A 20 -1.53 5.90 -1.21
CA ILE A 20 -1.25 6.56 -2.50
C ILE A 20 -1.44 8.08 -2.41
N ALA A 21 -2.53 8.54 -1.78
CA ALA A 21 -2.79 9.97 -1.62
C ALA A 21 -1.72 10.67 -0.77
N LEU A 22 -1.25 10.02 0.30
CA LEU A 22 -0.18 10.55 1.16
C LEU A 22 1.17 10.52 0.45
N ALA A 23 1.52 9.43 -0.23
CA ALA A 23 2.75 9.30 -1.01
C ALA A 23 2.87 10.42 -2.05
N LYS A 24 1.82 10.67 -2.83
CA LYS A 24 1.78 11.77 -3.81
C LYS A 24 1.90 13.16 -3.17
N ARG A 25 1.30 13.37 -2.00
CA ARG A 25 1.32 14.67 -1.30
C ARG A 25 2.65 14.97 -0.62
N LEU A 26 3.36 13.92 -0.19
CA LEU A 26 4.58 14.04 0.63
C LEU A 26 5.85 13.68 -0.13
N ASP A 27 5.76 13.34 -1.42
CA ASP A 27 6.87 12.80 -2.22
C ASP A 27 7.52 11.60 -1.53
N GLY A 28 6.68 10.64 -1.12
CA GLY A 28 7.05 9.49 -0.32
C GLY A 28 6.85 8.15 -1.05
N GLU A 29 7.45 7.11 -0.47
CA GLU A 29 7.37 5.72 -0.95
C GLU A 29 6.46 4.89 -0.03
N ILE A 30 5.77 3.89 -0.59
CA ILE A 30 4.86 3.00 0.12
C ILE A 30 5.57 1.68 0.42
N ILE A 31 5.67 1.34 1.70
CA ILE A 31 6.19 0.03 2.13
C ILE A 31 5.01 -0.87 2.48
N ASN A 32 4.91 -2.01 1.80
CA ASN A 32 3.91 -3.03 2.11
C ASN A 32 4.20 -3.65 3.49
N ALA A 33 3.17 -3.70 4.34
CA ALA A 33 3.25 -4.30 5.68
C ALA A 33 2.25 -5.45 5.88
N ASP A 34 1.66 -5.96 4.79
CA ASP A 34 0.74 -7.10 4.82
C ASP A 34 1.53 -8.40 4.55
N ALA A 35 1.59 -9.27 5.56
CA ALA A 35 2.35 -10.52 5.49
C ALA A 35 1.88 -11.48 4.38
N MET A 36 0.64 -11.36 3.92
CA MET A 36 0.12 -12.20 2.85
C MET A 36 0.46 -11.65 1.46
N GLN A 37 0.66 -10.34 1.31
CA GLN A 37 0.93 -9.72 0.02
C GLN A 37 2.40 -9.87 -0.45
N VAL A 38 3.25 -10.61 0.28
CA VAL A 38 4.63 -10.90 -0.13
C VAL A 38 4.74 -12.07 -1.12
N TYR A 39 3.72 -12.93 -1.21
CA TYR A 39 3.74 -14.13 -2.07
C TYR A 39 3.39 -13.81 -3.52
N ALA A 40 4.27 -14.11 -4.47
CA ALA A 40 4.16 -13.69 -5.87
C ALA A 40 2.78 -13.94 -6.51
N ASP A 41 2.20 -15.13 -6.32
CA ASP A 41 1.07 -15.62 -7.14
C ASP A 41 -0.33 -15.28 -6.60
N LEU A 42 -0.43 -14.73 -5.38
CA LEU A 42 -1.72 -14.64 -4.66
C LEU A 42 -2.42 -13.28 -4.75
N ASP A 43 -2.34 -12.59 -5.89
CA ASP A 43 -2.86 -11.22 -6.06
C ASP A 43 -4.33 -11.06 -5.61
N ILE A 44 -5.22 -11.91 -6.15
CA ILE A 44 -6.67 -11.81 -5.90
C ILE A 44 -7.00 -12.15 -4.44
N LEU A 45 -6.42 -13.23 -3.92
CA LEU A 45 -6.74 -13.74 -2.58
C LEU A 45 -6.21 -12.83 -1.46
N THR A 46 -5.13 -12.10 -1.73
CA THR A 46 -4.47 -11.22 -0.74
C THR A 46 -4.91 -9.77 -0.87
N ALA A 47 -5.87 -9.49 -1.77
CA ALA A 47 -6.32 -8.15 -2.11
C ALA A 47 -5.12 -7.22 -2.43
N ARG A 48 -4.14 -7.74 -3.16
CA ARG A 48 -2.97 -6.95 -3.56
C ARG A 48 -3.45 -5.81 -4.45
N PRO A 49 -2.91 -4.58 -4.29
CA PRO A 49 -3.22 -3.49 -5.19
C PRO A 49 -3.07 -3.89 -6.65
N ASP A 50 -3.96 -3.39 -7.49
CA ASP A 50 -3.89 -3.68 -8.93
C ASP A 50 -2.72 -2.95 -9.61
N ALA A 51 -2.56 -3.15 -10.91
CA ALA A 51 -1.45 -2.56 -11.66
C ALA A 51 -1.50 -1.01 -11.70
N GLU A 52 -2.70 -0.42 -11.71
CA GLU A 52 -2.88 1.03 -11.72
C GLU A 52 -2.52 1.63 -10.36
N GLU A 53 -2.97 1.00 -9.28
CA GLU A 53 -2.65 1.38 -7.92
C GLU A 53 -1.14 1.26 -7.62
N LYS A 54 -0.48 0.18 -8.07
CA LYS A 54 0.98 0.01 -7.93
C LYS A 54 1.78 1.01 -8.74
N ALA A 55 1.28 1.45 -9.90
CA ALA A 55 1.94 2.46 -10.71
C ALA A 55 1.75 3.89 -10.16
N ALA A 56 0.78 4.08 -9.25
CA ALA A 56 0.42 5.41 -8.76
C ALA A 56 1.44 6.00 -7.78
N ALA A 57 2.25 5.18 -7.12
CA ALA A 57 3.34 5.57 -6.24
C ALA A 57 4.36 4.42 -6.12
N PRO A 58 5.65 4.73 -5.92
CA PRO A 58 6.69 3.73 -5.62
C PRO A 58 6.41 2.98 -4.31
#